data_AF-R4JPP7-F1
#
_entry.id   AF-R4JPP7-F1
#
_cell.length_a   1.000
_cell.length_b   1.000
_cell.length_c   1.000
_cell.angle_alpha   90.00
_cell.angle_beta   90.00
_cell.angle_gamma   90.00
#
_symmetry.space_group_name_H-M   'P 1'
#
loop_
_entity.id
_entity.type
_entity.pdbx_description
1 polymer ?
#
loop_
_entity_poly.entity_id
_entity_poly.type
_entity_poly.pdbx_seq_one_letter_code
_entity_poly.pdbx_strand_id
1 'polypeptide(L)' 'DHKDGRYSQVVSNALDMKLRDDLERLKKIRNHRGLRHYWGLRVRGQHT' A
#
# COMPACT_ATOMS: atom_id res chain seq x y z
N ASP A 1 -6.36 -8.27 -8.98
CA ASP A 1 -5.07 -8.11 -8.26
C ASP A 1 -3.99 -7.77 -9.29
N HIS A 2 -3.03 -6.90 -8.99
CA HIS A 2 -1.94 -6.60 -9.94
C HIS A 2 -0.94 -7.75 -10.09
N LYS A 3 -0.89 -8.69 -9.12
CA LYS A 3 -0.01 -9.86 -9.18
C LYS A 3 -0.61 -10.96 -10.06
N ASP A 4 -1.86 -11.33 -9.79
CA ASP A 4 -2.47 -12.55 -10.36
C ASP A 4 -3.61 -12.28 -11.33
N GLY A 5 -4.04 -11.02 -11.52
CA GLY A 5 -5.11 -10.64 -12.46
C GLY A 5 -6.53 -11.08 -12.09
N ARG A 6 -6.70 -11.87 -11.01
CA ARG A 6 -7.99 -12.41 -10.58
C ARG A 6 -8.76 -11.46 -9.67
N TYR A 7 -10.08 -11.67 -9.61
CA TYR A 7 -10.97 -11.08 -8.62
C TYR A 7 -11.00 -11.95 -7.37
N SER A 8 -10.72 -11.36 -6.22
CA SER A 8 -10.76 -12.05 -4.93
C SER A 8 -11.20 -11.07 -3.84
N GLN A 9 -11.97 -11.57 -2.87
CA GLN A 9 -12.31 -10.85 -1.65
C GLN A 9 -11.35 -11.27 -0.54
N VAL A 10 -10.64 -10.32 0.04
CA VAL A 10 -9.65 -10.56 1.10
C VAL A 10 -10.28 -10.21 2.45
N VAL A 11 -10.14 -11.09 3.45
CA VAL A 11 -10.79 -10.98 4.75
C VAL A 11 -9.78 -11.23 5.89
N SER A 12 -10.06 -10.68 7.07
CA SER A 12 -9.29 -10.88 8.30
C SER A 12 -7.80 -10.55 8.14
N ASN A 13 -6.90 -11.38 8.66
CA ASN A 13 -5.45 -11.14 8.68
C ASN A 13 -4.83 -11.02 7.28
N ALA A 14 -5.45 -11.63 6.26
CA ALA A 14 -4.96 -11.56 4.88
C ALA A 14 -5.04 -10.13 4.32
N LEU A 15 -5.98 -9.30 4.83
CA LEU A 15 -6.11 -7.91 4.42
C LEU A 15 -4.89 -7.08 4.84
N ASP A 16 -4.47 -7.27 6.08
CA ASP A 16 -3.33 -6.56 6.67
C ASP A 16 -2.01 -6.98 6.00
N MET A 17 -1.85 -8.28 5.71
CA MET A 17 -0.70 -8.75 4.92
C MET A 17 -0.64 -8.10 3.53
N LYS A 18 -1.78 -8.03 2.84
CA LYS A 18 -1.84 -7.42 1.50
C LYS A 18 -1.53 -5.92 1.52
N LEU A 19 -2.01 -5.21 2.54
CA LEU A 19 -1.71 -3.79 2.72
C LEU A 19 -0.20 -3.56 2.94
N ARG A 20 0.46 -4.38 3.76
CA ARG A 20 1.91 -4.29 3.97
C ARG A 20 2.70 -4.54 2.68
N ASP A 21 2.32 -5.57 1.94
CA ASP A 21 2.92 -5.90 0.64
C ASP A 21 2.82 -4.73 -0.36
N ASP A 22 1.65 -4.10 -0.43
CA ASP A 22 1.43 -2.96 -1.32
C ASP A 22 2.28 -1.74 -0.92
N LEU A 23 2.40 -1.46 0.38
CA LEU A 23 3.23 -0.37 0.88
C LEU A 23 4.73 -0.62 0.65
N GLU A 24 5.20 -1.84 0.88
CA GLU A 24 6.61 -2.20 0.64
C GLU A 24 6.94 -2.15 -0.86
N ARG A 25 6.01 -2.56 -1.73
CA ARG A 25 6.14 -2.39 -3.18
C ARG A 25 6.28 -0.93 -3.57
N LEU A 26 5.42 -0.05 -3.02
CA LEU A 26 5.48 1.40 -3.30
C LEU A 26 6.79 2.04 -2.81
N LYS A 27 7.30 1.58 -1.65
CA LYS A 27 8.59 2.01 -1.11
C LYS A 27 9.75 1.55 -2.01
N LYS A 28 9.73 0.30 -2.48
CA LYS A 28 10.76 -0.28 -3.36
C LYS A 28 10.92 0.50 -4.66
N ILE A 29 9.82 0.91 -5.29
CA ILE A 29 9.84 1.72 -6.52
C ILE A 29 10.06 3.22 -6.26
N ARG A 30 10.24 3.63 -4.99
CA ARG A 30 10.39 5.02 -4.56
C ARG A 30 9.23 5.93 -4.99
N ASN A 31 8.01 5.41 -5.00
CA ASN A 31 6.83 6.23 -5.27
C ASN A 31 6.60 7.19 -4.09
N HIS A 32 6.27 8.45 -4.39
CA HIS A 32 5.99 9.49 -3.40
C HIS A 32 4.99 9.04 -2.32
N ARG A 33 3.91 8.34 -2.72
CA ARG A 33 2.92 7.79 -1.80
C ARG A 33 3.53 6.75 -0.84
N GLY A 34 4.43 5.90 -1.33
CA GLY A 34 5.12 4.89 -0.52
C GLY A 34 6.10 5.52 0.47
N LEU A 35 6.87 6.51 0.03
CA LEU A 35 7.80 7.24 0.90
C LEU A 35 7.07 8.02 2.01
N ARG A 36 5.95 8.67 1.69
CA ARG A 36 5.12 9.33 2.71
C ARG A 36 4.54 8.36 3.73
N HIS A 37 4.06 7.20 3.29
CA HIS A 37 3.61 6.14 4.19
C HIS A 37 4.74 5.65 5.10
N TYR A 38 5.96 5.49 4.58
CA TYR A 38 7.13 5.12 5.38
C TYR A 38 7.48 6.18 6.43
N TRP A 39 7.34 7.47 6.11
CA TRP A 39 7.54 8.57 7.06
C TRP A 39 6.34 8.85 7.97
N GLY A 40 5.24 8.10 7.86
CA GLY A 40 4.03 8.33 8.66
C GLY A 40 3.25 9.60 8.30
N LEU A 41 3.51 10.20 7.12
CA LEU A 41 2.83 11.40 6.64
C LEU A 41 1.53 11.07 5.91
N ARG A 42 0.60 12.03 5.87
CA ARG A 42 -0.65 11.91 5.10
C ARG A 42 -0.36 11.87 3.60
N VAL A 43 -1.08 11.02 2.87
CA VAL A 43 -0.82 10.72 1.45
C VAL A 43 -1.88 11.23 0.48
N ARG A 44 -2.94 11.89 0.98
CA ARG A 44 -4.10 12.36 0.21
C ARG A 44 -4.07 13.87 -0.10
N GLY A 45 -2.88 14.49 -0.12
CA GLY A 45 -2.72 15.91 -0.46
C GLY A 45 -3.39 16.87 0.53
N GLN A 46 -3.48 16.47 1.80
CA GLN A 46 -4.09 17.31 2.83
C GLN A 46 -3.08 18.34 3.32
N HIS A 47 -3.58 19.49 3.78
CA HIS A 47 -2.77 20.49 4.45
C HIS A 47 -2.41 19.97 5.84
N THR A 48 -1.29 19.25 5.91
CA THR A 48 -0.62 18.72 7.12
C THR A 48 0.84 18.43 6.78
#